data_AF-A0A2A4REQ8-F1
#
_entry.id   AF-A0A2A4REQ8-F1
#
_cell.length_a   1.000
_cell.length_b   1.000
_cell.length_c   1.000
_cell.angle_alpha   90.00
_cell.angle_beta   90.00
_cell.angle_gamma   90.00
#
_symmetry.space_group_name_H-M   'P 1'
#
loop_
_entity.id
_entity.type
_entity.pdbx_description
1 polymer ?
#
loop_
_entity_poly.entity_id
_entity_poly.type
_entity_poly.pdbx_seq_one_letter_code
_entity_poly.pdbx_strand_id
1 'polypeptide(L)' 'MKTSKKRRFLFLIALWLAYFIWEYFVQQWSKTESTPIIRVDLIIIIPLLLIATSVIFYKNYKDK' A
#
# COMPACT_ATOMS: atom_id res chain seq x y z
N MET A 1 8.25 -7.62 24.07
CA MET A 1 7.03 -7.38 23.25
C MET A 1 7.04 -6.09 22.40
N LYS A 2 7.89 -5.07 22.66
CA LYS A 2 7.94 -3.81 21.85
C LYS A 2 8.50 -3.98 20.42
N THR A 3 9.36 -4.97 20.20
CA THR A 3 10.02 -5.24 18.91
C THR A 3 9.05 -5.66 17.80
N SER A 4 7.89 -6.26 18.13
CA SER A 4 6.91 -6.70 17.12
C SER A 4 6.11 -5.52 16.54
N LYS A 5 5.71 -4.54 17.37
CA LYS A 5 4.99 -3.34 16.90
C LYS A 5 5.84 -2.51 15.94
N LYS A 6 7.12 -2.28 16.27
CA LYS A 6 8.06 -1.56 15.40
C LYS A 6 8.25 -2.26 14.05
N ARG A 7 8.39 -3.60 14.04
CA ARG A 7 8.48 -4.38 12.79
C ARG A 7 7.21 -4.29 11.95
N ARG A 8 6.01 -4.41 12.54
CA ARG A 8 4.73 -4.25 11.83
C ARG A 8 4.60 -2.87 11.19
N PHE A 9 5.03 -1.83 11.90
CA PHE A 9 4.98 -0.46 11.39
C PHE A 9 5.99 -0.23 10.25
N LEU A 10 7.23 -0.72 10.38
CA LEU A 10 8.21 -0.68 9.30
C LEU A 10 7.74 -1.45 8.06
N PHE A 11 7.09 -2.60 8.25
CA PHE A 11 6.47 -3.36 7.17
C PHE A 11 5.37 -2.56 6.47
N LEU A 12 4.51 -1.88 7.23
CA LEU A 12 3.47 -1.00 6.67
C LEU A 12 4.08 0.11 5.81
N ILE A 13 5.13 0.77 6.32
CA ILE A 13 5.84 1.83 5.58
C ILE A 13 6.42 1.26 4.28
N ALA A 14 7.06 0.10 4.33
CA ALA A 14 7.62 -0.55 3.14
C ALA A 14 6.54 -0.88 2.09
N LEU A 15 5.37 -1.36 2.52
CA LEU A 15 4.23 -1.61 1.62
C LEU A 15 3.73 -0.34 0.93
N TRP A 16 3.55 0.75 1.67
CA TRP A 16 3.13 2.02 1.09
C TRP A 16 4.19 2.61 0.14
N LEU A 17 5.47 2.51 0.48
CA LEU A 17 6.56 2.93 -0.41
C LEU A 17 6.58 2.11 -1.71
N ALA A 18 6.42 0.79 -1.62
CA ALA A 18 6.35 -0.07 -2.80
C ALA A 18 5.17 0.32 -3.70
N TYR A 19 4.01 0.63 -3.11
CA TYR A 19 2.86 1.16 -3.85
C TYR A 19 3.15 2.49 -4.53
N PHE A 20 3.76 3.46 -3.85
CA PHE A 20 4.06 4.75 -4.46
C PHE A 20 5.08 4.65 -5.59
N ILE A 21 6.08 3.76 -5.45
CA ILE A 21 7.04 3.50 -6.52
C ILE A 21 6.34 2.88 -7.72
N TRP A 22 5.49 1.87 -7.50
CA TRP A 22 4.67 1.27 -8.55
C TRP A 22 3.81 2.31 -9.26
N GLU A 23 3.06 3.13 -8.49
CA GLU A 23 2.19 4.16 -9.04
C GLU A 23 2.96 5.19 -9.86
N TYR A 24 4.15 5.59 -9.40
CA TYR A 24 5.03 6.48 -10.15
C TYR A 24 5.38 5.91 -11.52
N PHE A 25 5.80 4.64 -11.59
CA PHE A 25 6.11 3.99 -12.87
C PHE A 25 4.88 3.87 -13.77
N VAL A 26 3.73 3.47 -13.22
CA VAL A 26 2.49 3.36 -14.00
C VAL A 26 2.04 4.72 -14.50
N GLN A 27 2.23 5.79 -13.73
CA GLN A 27 1.92 7.15 -14.16
C GLN A 27 2.86 7.64 -15.27
N GLN A 28 4.13 7.25 -15.28
CA GLN A 28 5.02 7.57 -16.40
C GLN A 28 4.64 6.77 -17.65
N TRP A 29 4.35 5.47 -17.49
CA TRP A 29 3.86 4.63 -18.60
C TRP A 29 2.51 5.13 -19.14
N SER A 30 1.58 5.58 -18.29
CA SER A 30 0.28 6.05 -18.76
C SER A 30 0.38 7.30 -19.63
N LYS A 31 1.46 8.09 -19.50
CA LYS A 31 1.70 9.26 -20.36
C LYS A 31 2.18 8.88 -21.75
N THR A 32 2.69 7.66 -21.95
CA THR A 32 3.13 7.18 -23.27
C THR A 32 2.00 6.56 -24.07
N GLU A 33 0.86 6.27 -23.45
CA GLU A 33 -0.32 5.71 -24.11
C GLU A 33 -1.25 6.82 -24.64
N SER A 34 -1.71 6.67 -25.87
CA SER A 34 -2.62 7.61 -26.54
C SER A 34 -4.10 7.27 -26.34
N THR A 35 -4.38 6.10 -25.76
CA THR A 35 -5.74 5.59 -25.55
C THR A 35 -6.17 5.70 -24.09
N PRO A 36 -7.48 5.72 -23.80
CA PRO A 36 -7.96 5.66 -22.42
C PRO A 36 -7.50 4.37 -21.73
N ILE A 37 -6.90 4.50 -20.54
CA ILE A 37 -6.40 3.37 -19.76
C ILE A 37 -7.33 3.11 -18.58
N ILE A 38 -7.75 1.85 -18.40
CA ILE A 38 -8.48 1.40 -17.22
C ILE A 38 -7.49 0.75 -16.25
N ARG A 39 -7.37 1.32 -15.05
CA ARG A 39 -6.46 0.88 -13.99
C ARG A 39 -7.11 -0.19 -13.10
N VAL A 40 -7.20 -1.41 -13.61
CA VAL A 40 -7.79 -2.56 -12.88
C VAL A 40 -6.94 -2.93 -11.65
N ASP A 41 -5.63 -2.68 -11.70
CA ASP A 41 -4.71 -2.92 -10.60
C ASP A 41 -5.08 -2.13 -9.34
N LEU A 42 -5.55 -0.88 -9.47
CA LEU A 42 -5.96 -0.03 -8.34
C LEU A 42 -7.16 -0.60 -7.59
N ILE A 43 -8.07 -1.30 -8.29
CA ILE A 43 -9.25 -1.94 -7.70
C ILE A 43 -8.85 -3.04 -6.72
N ILE A 44 -7.68 -3.66 -6.91
CA ILE A 44 -7.19 -4.75 -6.05
C ILE A 44 -6.17 -4.22 -5.02
N ILE A 45 -5.22 -3.39 -5.47
CA ILE A 45 -4.10 -2.94 -4.64
C ILE A 45 -4.58 -2.02 -3.50
N ILE A 46 -5.50 -1.08 -3.78
CA ILE A 46 -5.98 -0.14 -2.76
C ILE A 46 -6.75 -0.86 -1.64
N PRO A 47 -7.74 -1.72 -1.91
CA PRO A 47 -8.43 -2.46 -0.84
C PRO A 47 -7.48 -3.32 -0.01
N LEU A 48 -6.50 -3.98 -0.64
CA LEU A 48 -5.50 -4.77 0.09
C LEU A 48 -4.64 -3.92 1.02
N LEU A 49 -4.16 -2.75 0.56
CA LEU A 49 -3.41 -1.80 1.38
C LEU A 49 -4.24 -1.27 2.55
N LEU A 50 -5.52 -0.96 2.32
CA LEU A 50 -6.43 -0.49 3.35
C LEU A 50 -6.73 -1.57 4.40
N ILE A 51 -6.93 -2.82 3.97
CA ILE A 51 -7.11 -3.97 4.89
C ILE A 51 -5.84 -4.17 5.71
N ALA A 52 -4.66 -4.21 5.08
CA ALA A 52 -3.39 -4.38 5.79
C ALA A 52 -3.16 -3.26 6.81
N THR A 53 -3.45 -2.02 6.42
CA THR A 53 -3.38 -0.85 7.30
C THR A 53 -4.34 -0.98 8.48
N SER A 54 -5.62 -1.25 8.20
CA SER A 54 -6.66 -1.43 9.21
C SER A 54 -6.32 -2.53 10.22
N VAL A 55 -5.84 -3.68 9.75
CA VAL A 55 -5.45 -4.81 10.60
C VAL A 55 -4.27 -4.45 11.51
N ILE A 56 -3.24 -3.80 10.97
CA ILE A 56 -2.07 -3.41 11.76
C ILE A 56 -2.45 -2.35 12.80
N PHE A 57 -3.28 -1.37 12.44
CA PHE A 57 -3.80 -0.36 13.37
C PHE A 57 -4.66 -0.98 14.46
N TYR A 58 -5.64 -1.81 14.11
CA TYR A 58 -6.51 -2.51 15.06
C TYR A 58 -5.70 -3.33 16.05
N LYS A 59 -4.72 -4.10 15.57
CA LYS A 59 -3.86 -4.92 16.42
C LYS A 59 -2.99 -4.07 17.34
N ASN A 60 -2.44 -2.96 16.85
CA ASN A 60 -1.65 -2.05 17.66
C ASN A 60 -2.48 -1.31 18.73
N TYR A 61 -3.75 -1.02 18.43
CA TYR A 61 -4.71 -0.43 19.38
C TYR A 61 -5.11 -1.44 20.46
N LYS A 62 -5.42 -2.69 20.10
CA LYS A 62 -5.76 -3.75 21.06
C LYS A 62 -4.56 -4.19 21.92
N ASP A 63 -3.35 -4.12 21.38
CA ASP A 63 -2.11 -4.41 22.11
C ASP A 63 -1.69 -3.23 23.04
N LYS A 64 -2.44 -2.12 23.13
CA LYS A 64 -2.22 -1.07 24.15
C LYS A 64 -2.88 -1.47 25.45
#